data_AF-A0A0R3M1S7-F1
#
_entry.id   AF-A0A0R3M1S7-F1
#
_cell.length_a   1.000
_cell.length_b   1.000
_cell.length_c   1.000
_cell.angle_alpha   90.00
_cell.angle_beta   90.00
_cell.angle_gamma   90.00
#
_symmetry.space_group_name_H-M   'P 1'
#
loop_
_entity.id
_entity.type
_entity.pdbx_description
1 polymer ?
#
loop_
_entity_poly.entity_id
_entity_poly.type
_entity_poly.pdbx_seq_one_letter_code
_entity_poly.pdbx_strand_id
1 'polypeptide(L)'
;MSDDKPDVRIHIDQKPLHSPNPTTGVGLYELGQVPEGQVLHKGGEGNQEDRLVRIDSPKIDLTQDQHFHRGEAPEKHYVIIVNTDPVVVDHDVLTFDELVKIAFPVPPTGQDPEFTVSFEHAKSVPHHGDLPPNGTVTVRKHGTIFDVDHTNRS
;
A
#
# COMPACT_ATOMS: atom_id res chain seq x y z
N MET A 1 -17.73 19.96 -21.59
CA MET A 1 -16.45 20.52 -21.11
C MET A 1 -15.57 19.32 -20.92
N SER A 2 -14.53 19.16 -21.74
CA SER A 2 -13.64 17.99 -21.67
C SER A 2 -12.75 18.16 -20.44
N ASP A 3 -12.92 17.27 -19.47
CA ASP A 3 -12.04 17.11 -18.32
C ASP A 3 -10.75 16.44 -18.82
N ASP A 4 -9.92 17.20 -19.55
CA ASP A 4 -8.60 16.75 -20.00
C ASP A 4 -7.72 16.67 -18.74
N LYS A 5 -7.67 15.49 -18.11
CA LYS A 5 -6.68 15.24 -17.06
C LYS A 5 -5.30 15.47 -17.69
N PRO A 6 -4.44 16.34 -17.12
CA PRO A 6 -3.16 16.62 -17.73
C PRO A 6 -2.30 15.35 -17.75
N ASP A 7 -2.06 14.78 -18.92
CA ASP A 7 -1.09 13.71 -19.11
C ASP A 7 0.33 14.28 -19.02
N VAL A 8 1.18 13.65 -18.21
CA VAL A 8 2.59 14.01 -18.09
C VAL A 8 3.47 12.86 -18.55
N ARG A 9 4.64 13.19 -19.11
CA ARG A 9 5.65 12.20 -19.44
C ARG A 9 6.44 11.87 -18.19
N ILE A 10 6.63 10.58 -17.91
CA ILE A 10 7.49 10.05 -16.85
C ILE A 10 8.46 9.03 -17.44
N HIS A 11 9.46 8.61 -16.66
CA HIS A 11 10.36 7.54 -17.04
C HIS A 11 10.28 6.41 -16.02
N ILE A 12 10.01 5.18 -16.47
CA ILE A 12 10.14 3.97 -15.66
C ILE A 12 11.24 3.12 -16.27
N ASP A 13 12.31 2.83 -15.53
CA ASP A 13 13.51 2.15 -16.03
C ASP A 13 14.09 2.81 -17.29
N GLN A 14 14.20 4.14 -17.26
CA GLN A 14 14.65 4.97 -18.39
C GLN A 14 13.72 4.96 -19.62
N LYS A 15 12.63 4.19 -19.61
CA LYS A 15 11.64 4.17 -20.69
C LYS A 15 10.63 5.31 -20.51
N PRO A 16 10.46 6.20 -21.50
CA PRO A 16 9.45 7.26 -21.44
C PRO A 16 8.05 6.65 -21.59
N LEU A 17 7.15 7.05 -20.68
CA LEU A 17 5.74 6.65 -20.62
C LEU A 17 4.88 7.89 -20.32
N HIS A 18 3.59 7.84 -20.69
CA HIS A 18 2.63 8.88 -20.35
C HIS A 18 1.69 8.37 -19.27
N SER A 19 1.44 9.19 -18.26
CA SER A 19 0.52 8.89 -17.16
C SER A 19 -0.40 10.08 -16.90
N PRO A 20 -1.68 9.85 -16.55
CA PRO A 20 -2.56 10.89 -16.06
C PRO A 20 -1.96 11.56 -14.82
N ASN A 21 -2.18 12.86 -14.64
CA ASN A 21 -1.79 13.57 -13.43
C ASN A 21 -3.01 14.25 -12.78
N PRO A 22 -3.34 13.93 -11.52
CA PRO A 22 -2.70 12.92 -10.68
C PRO A 22 -2.97 11.49 -11.16
N THR A 23 -2.06 10.59 -10.81
CA THR A 23 -2.21 9.13 -10.99
C THR A 23 -2.46 8.44 -9.64
N THR A 24 -2.51 7.12 -9.63
CA THR A 24 -2.52 6.28 -8.41
C THR A 24 -1.28 5.40 -8.36
N GLY A 25 -0.97 4.84 -7.19
CA GLY A 25 0.07 3.82 -7.08
C GLY A 25 -0.19 2.63 -8.01
N VAL A 26 -1.44 2.16 -8.08
CA VAL A 26 -1.86 1.06 -8.95
C VAL A 26 -1.59 1.43 -10.40
N GLY A 27 -1.97 2.64 -10.80
CA GLY A 27 -1.72 3.15 -12.15
C GLY A 27 -0.24 3.18 -12.52
N LEU A 28 0.66 3.55 -11.59
CA LEU A 28 2.10 3.48 -11.84
C LEU A 28 2.64 2.05 -11.92
N TYR A 29 2.16 1.15 -11.05
CA TYR A 29 2.56 -0.25 -11.07
C TYR A 29 2.10 -0.97 -12.36
N GLU A 30 0.87 -0.71 -12.80
CA GLU A 30 0.34 -1.21 -14.07
C GLU A 30 1.10 -0.63 -15.26
N LEU A 31 1.33 0.70 -15.28
CA LEU A 31 2.04 1.39 -16.35
C LEU A 31 3.50 0.90 -16.48
N GLY A 32 4.15 0.66 -15.34
CA GLY A 32 5.50 0.11 -15.25
C GLY A 32 5.59 -1.41 -15.47
N GLN A 33 4.44 -2.10 -15.59
CA GLN A 33 4.37 -3.57 -15.65
C GLN A 33 5.23 -4.22 -14.56
N VAL A 34 5.05 -3.76 -13.32
CA VAL A 34 5.85 -4.21 -12.18
C VAL A 34 5.44 -5.65 -11.85
N PRO A 35 6.33 -6.65 -11.97
CA PRO A 35 6.01 -8.03 -11.66
C PRO A 35 5.87 -8.23 -10.15
N GLU A 36 5.21 -9.33 -9.76
CA GLU A 36 5.16 -9.75 -8.35
C GLU A 36 6.58 -9.92 -7.79
N GLY A 37 6.82 -9.41 -6.57
CA GLY A 37 8.13 -9.43 -5.93
C GLY A 37 9.04 -8.25 -6.30
N GLN A 38 8.59 -7.34 -7.16
CA GLN A 38 9.26 -6.06 -7.41
C GLN A 38 8.43 -4.88 -6.91
N VAL A 39 9.12 -3.78 -6.65
CA VAL A 39 8.54 -2.51 -6.22
C VAL A 39 8.97 -1.38 -7.14
N LEU A 40 8.21 -0.29 -7.14
CA LEU A 40 8.62 0.95 -7.78
C LEU A 40 9.27 1.88 -6.76
N HIS A 41 10.40 2.44 -7.14
CA HIS A 41 11.04 3.53 -6.43
C HIS A 41 10.92 4.80 -7.25
N LYS A 42 10.57 5.90 -6.61
CA LYS A 42 10.68 7.25 -7.15
C LYS A 42 12.15 7.66 -7.04
N GLY A 43 12.78 7.90 -8.18
CA GLY A 43 14.15 8.39 -8.25
C GLY A 43 14.24 9.76 -7.59
N GLY A 44 15.18 9.92 -6.66
CA GLY A 44 15.51 11.23 -6.12
C GLY A 44 16.20 12.11 -7.17
N GLU A 45 15.88 13.40 -7.21
CA GLU A 45 16.78 14.36 -7.87
C GLU A 45 18.01 14.55 -6.98
N GLY A 46 19.21 14.24 -7.47
CA GLY A 46 20.47 14.44 -6.75
C GLY A 46 20.77 13.37 -5.69
N ASN A 47 21.23 13.78 -4.50
CA ASN A 47 21.71 12.89 -3.41
C ASN A 47 20.58 12.43 -2.46
N GLN A 48 19.33 12.44 -2.92
CA GLN A 48 18.18 12.05 -2.10
C GLN A 48 17.89 10.57 -2.27
N GLU A 49 17.71 9.85 -1.16
CA GLU A 49 17.40 8.42 -1.18
C GLU A 49 16.12 8.12 -1.97
N ASP A 50 16.16 7.03 -2.71
CA ASP A 50 15.05 6.53 -3.51
C ASP A 50 13.86 6.18 -2.62
N ARG A 51 12.71 6.81 -2.89
CA ARG A 51 11.51 6.62 -2.08
C ARG A 51 10.63 5.56 -2.70
N LEU A 52 10.26 4.55 -1.90
CA LEU A 52 9.28 3.54 -2.31
C LEU A 52 7.96 4.20 -2.71
N VAL A 53 7.47 3.85 -3.89
CA VAL A 53 6.12 4.21 -4.35
C VAL A 53 5.14 3.22 -3.73
N ARG A 54 4.23 3.71 -2.89
CA ARG A 54 3.17 2.91 -2.30
C ARG A 54 2.15 2.55 -3.40
N ILE A 55 1.95 1.27 -3.66
CA ILE A 55 1.04 0.76 -4.72
C ILE A 55 -0.41 1.23 -4.55
N ASP A 56 -0.83 1.50 -3.34
CA ASP A 56 -2.20 1.83 -3.00
C ASP A 56 -2.42 3.33 -2.82
N SER A 57 -1.37 4.14 -3.03
CA SER A 57 -1.47 5.58 -2.90
C SER A 57 -2.62 6.07 -3.79
N PRO A 58 -3.70 6.63 -3.19
CA PRO A 58 -4.92 6.95 -3.93
C PRO A 58 -4.73 8.16 -4.84
N LYS A 59 -3.65 8.91 -4.63
CA LYS A 59 -3.26 10.06 -5.42
C LYS A 59 -1.75 10.24 -5.36
N ILE A 60 -1.12 10.22 -6.53
CA ILE A 60 0.29 10.57 -6.73
C ILE A 60 0.32 11.71 -7.73
N ASP A 61 0.73 12.89 -7.25
CA ASP A 61 1.02 14.02 -8.12
C ASP A 61 2.38 13.78 -8.81
N LEU A 62 2.36 13.83 -10.14
CA LEU A 62 3.53 13.63 -10.99
C LEU A 62 4.09 14.96 -11.47
N THR A 63 5.39 15.00 -11.74
CA THR A 63 6.03 16.08 -12.49
C THR A 63 6.49 15.60 -13.86
N GLN A 64 6.63 16.54 -14.80
CA GLN A 64 7.19 16.23 -16.11
C GLN A 64 8.59 15.61 -15.95
N ASP A 65 8.83 14.53 -16.67
CA ASP A 65 10.07 13.75 -16.71
C ASP A 65 10.47 13.09 -15.40
N GLN A 66 9.56 12.98 -14.44
CA GLN A 66 9.82 12.28 -13.19
C GLN A 66 10.29 10.84 -13.44
N HIS A 67 11.39 10.46 -12.78
CA HIS A 67 11.99 9.14 -12.92
C HIS A 67 11.52 8.19 -11.83
N PHE A 68 11.28 6.95 -12.26
CA PHE A 68 11.03 5.80 -11.43
C PHE A 68 11.86 4.64 -11.94
N HIS A 69 12.13 3.68 -11.07
CA HIS A 69 12.74 2.43 -11.47
C HIS A 69 12.15 1.28 -10.65
N ARG A 70 12.14 0.10 -11.27
CA ARG A 70 11.80 -1.14 -10.59
C ARG A 70 12.99 -1.61 -9.77
N GLY A 71 12.72 -2.09 -8.57
CA GLY A 71 13.70 -2.70 -7.68
C GLY A 71 13.18 -4.01 -7.14
N GLU A 72 14.07 -4.86 -6.64
CA GLU A 72 13.66 -6.01 -5.85
C GLU A 72 12.96 -5.51 -4.59
N ALA A 73 11.79 -6.09 -4.28
CA ALA A 73 11.23 -5.94 -2.95
C ALA A 73 12.26 -6.49 -1.95
N PRO A 74 12.50 -5.83 -0.81
CA PRO A 74 13.27 -6.43 0.27
C PRO A 74 12.77 -7.86 0.52
N GLU A 75 13.68 -8.80 0.80
CA GLU A 75 13.42 -10.25 0.82
C GLU A 75 12.13 -10.59 1.59
N LYS A 76 11.93 -9.88 2.71
CA LYS A 76 10.66 -9.83 3.42
C LYS A 76 10.12 -8.40 3.44
N HIS A 77 9.44 -8.03 2.38
CA HIS A 77 8.70 -6.79 2.27
C HIS A 77 7.32 -7.10 1.72
N TYR A 78 6.31 -6.68 2.48
CA TYR A 78 4.92 -6.75 2.09
C TYR A 78 4.32 -5.37 2.29
N VAL A 79 3.72 -4.81 1.24
CA VAL A 79 2.97 -3.56 1.32
C VAL A 79 1.51 -3.90 1.55
N ILE A 80 1.09 -3.73 2.79
CA ILE A 80 -0.31 -3.82 3.19
C ILE A 80 -0.89 -2.42 3.33
N ILE A 81 -2.20 -2.33 3.43
CA ILE A 81 -2.94 -1.09 3.61
C ILE A 81 -3.77 -1.28 4.87
N VAL A 82 -3.63 -0.42 5.86
CA VAL A 82 -4.37 -0.49 7.13
C VAL A 82 -5.09 0.84 7.32
N ASN A 83 -6.43 0.85 7.36
CA ASN A 83 -7.23 2.07 7.50
C ASN A 83 -6.83 3.17 6.51
N THR A 84 -6.64 2.82 5.23
CA THR A 84 -6.15 3.69 4.14
C THR A 84 -4.67 4.08 4.19
N ASP A 85 -3.94 3.69 5.25
CA ASP A 85 -2.53 3.94 5.39
C ASP A 85 -1.69 2.71 5.04
N PRO A 86 -0.82 2.79 4.03
CA PRO A 86 0.14 1.73 3.74
C PRO A 86 1.15 1.51 4.83
N VAL A 87 1.38 0.24 5.08
CA VAL A 87 2.36 -0.23 6.02
C VAL A 87 3.24 -1.25 5.34
N VAL A 88 4.53 -1.15 5.63
CA VAL A 88 5.51 -2.14 5.21
C VAL A 88 5.76 -3.08 6.37
N VAL A 89 5.53 -4.37 6.14
CA VAL A 89 5.81 -5.44 7.10
C VAL A 89 6.83 -6.42 6.51
N ASP A 90 7.51 -7.15 7.38
CA ASP A 90 8.61 -8.03 7.05
C ASP A 90 8.26 -9.53 7.09
N HIS A 91 6.97 -9.85 6.99
CA HIS A 91 6.46 -11.22 6.97
C HIS A 91 5.05 -11.25 6.35
N ASP A 92 4.62 -12.42 5.87
CA ASP A 92 3.36 -12.58 5.16
C ASP A 92 2.18 -12.98 6.04
N VAL A 93 2.40 -13.44 7.27
CA VAL A 93 1.32 -13.89 8.16
C VAL A 93 1.08 -12.87 9.24
N LEU A 94 0.06 -12.04 9.07
CA LEU A 94 -0.31 -11.02 10.06
C LEU A 94 -1.33 -11.56 11.06
N THR A 95 -1.22 -11.11 12.29
CA THR A 95 -2.15 -11.45 13.38
C THR A 95 -3.14 -10.32 13.63
N PHE A 96 -4.29 -10.67 14.20
CA PHE A 96 -5.27 -9.68 14.66
C PHE A 96 -4.64 -8.60 15.55
N ASP A 97 -3.90 -9.00 16.59
CA ASP A 97 -3.30 -8.09 17.56
C ASP A 97 -2.25 -7.16 16.95
N GLU A 98 -1.52 -7.65 15.95
CA GLU A 98 -0.54 -6.86 15.23
C GLU A 98 -1.22 -5.77 14.39
N LEU A 99 -2.27 -6.11 13.65
CA LEU A 99 -3.05 -5.15 12.86
C LEU A 99 -3.68 -4.06 13.75
N VAL A 100 -4.16 -4.44 14.94
CA VAL A 100 -4.64 -3.48 15.95
C VAL A 100 -3.53 -2.54 16.41
N LYS A 101 -2.32 -3.06 16.70
CA LYS A 101 -1.18 -2.22 17.11
C LYS A 101 -0.70 -1.30 16.00
N ILE A 102 -0.78 -1.74 14.74
CA ILE A 102 -0.46 -0.93 13.57
C ILE A 102 -1.47 0.22 13.42
N ALA A 103 -2.77 -0.07 13.51
CA ALA A 103 -3.83 0.92 13.36
C ALA A 103 -3.94 1.89 14.55
N PHE A 104 -3.70 1.40 15.77
CA PHE A 104 -3.84 2.14 17.03
C PHE A 104 -2.57 2.03 17.88
N PRO A 105 -1.45 2.68 17.48
CA PRO A 105 -0.18 2.60 18.21
C PRO A 105 -0.25 3.26 19.60
N VAL A 106 -1.17 4.21 19.78
CA VAL A 106 -1.57 4.72 21.09
C VAL A 106 -2.94 4.11 21.40
N PRO A 107 -3.06 3.21 22.38
CA PRO A 107 -4.31 2.52 22.65
C PRO A 107 -5.40 3.52 23.09
N PRO A 108 -6.67 3.31 22.68
CA PRO A 108 -7.78 4.13 23.13
C PRO A 108 -7.86 4.15 24.66
N THR A 109 -8.04 5.33 25.25
CA THR A 109 -8.25 5.45 26.70
C THR A 109 -9.65 5.00 27.07
N GLY A 110 -9.78 3.88 27.79
CA GLY A 110 -11.06 3.29 28.21
C GLY A 110 -10.86 1.89 28.82
N GLN A 111 -11.88 1.33 29.48
CA GLN A 111 -11.84 -0.07 29.91
C GLN A 111 -12.09 -0.97 28.69
N ASP A 112 -11.14 -1.85 28.39
CA ASP A 112 -11.22 -2.92 27.38
C ASP A 112 -11.84 -2.51 26.02
N PRO A 113 -11.11 -1.73 25.18
CA PRO A 113 -11.57 -1.43 23.83
C PRO A 113 -11.75 -2.73 23.03
N GLU A 114 -12.93 -2.89 22.44
CA GLU A 114 -13.25 -4.00 21.55
C GLU A 114 -12.87 -3.59 20.12
N PHE A 115 -12.17 -4.45 19.39
CA PHE A 115 -11.70 -4.16 18.03
C PHE A 115 -12.32 -5.11 17.02
N THR A 116 -12.49 -4.63 15.79
CA THR A 116 -12.87 -5.46 14.64
C THR A 116 -11.85 -5.27 13.54
N VAL A 117 -11.45 -6.37 12.89
CA VAL A 117 -10.52 -6.37 11.76
C VAL A 117 -11.21 -7.08 10.61
N SER A 118 -11.32 -6.44 9.46
CA SER A 118 -11.67 -7.07 8.19
C SER A 118 -10.51 -6.97 7.22
N PHE A 119 -10.52 -7.81 6.19
CA PHE A 119 -9.48 -7.82 5.18
C PHE A 119 -10.03 -8.03 3.77
N GLU A 120 -9.29 -7.53 2.79
CA GLU A 120 -9.55 -7.71 1.36
C GLU A 120 -8.25 -8.00 0.60
N HIS A 121 -8.37 -8.66 -0.55
CA HIS A 121 -7.24 -9.01 -1.42
C HIS A 121 -6.11 -9.77 -0.70
N ALA A 122 -6.45 -10.59 0.29
CA ALA A 122 -5.49 -11.46 0.93
C ALA A 122 -5.04 -12.60 0.00
N LYS A 123 -3.91 -13.22 0.34
CA LYS A 123 -3.43 -14.45 -0.31
C LYS A 123 -4.15 -15.68 0.25
N SER A 124 -4.60 -15.63 1.50
CA SER A 124 -5.38 -16.69 2.14
C SER A 124 -6.73 -16.91 1.45
N VAL A 125 -7.36 -18.06 1.77
CA VAL A 125 -8.77 -18.32 1.46
C VAL A 125 -9.54 -18.35 2.78
N PRO A 126 -10.62 -17.54 2.93
CA PRO A 126 -11.16 -16.62 1.93
C PRO A 126 -10.20 -15.43 1.65
N HIS A 127 -10.32 -14.83 0.47
CA HIS A 127 -9.52 -13.66 0.06
C HIS A 127 -9.99 -12.35 0.70
N HIS A 128 -11.18 -12.37 1.29
CA HIS A 128 -11.78 -11.27 2.04
C HIS A 128 -12.60 -11.84 3.21
N GLY A 129 -12.87 -11.01 4.21
CA GLY A 129 -13.76 -11.35 5.32
C GLY A 129 -13.31 -10.73 6.64
N ASP A 130 -13.92 -11.19 7.73
CA ASP A 130 -13.56 -10.76 9.07
C ASP A 130 -12.43 -11.63 9.63
N LEU A 131 -11.46 -10.99 10.27
CA LEU A 131 -10.40 -11.66 11.01
C LEU A 131 -10.81 -11.74 12.49
N PRO A 132 -11.13 -12.92 13.04
CA PRO A 132 -11.50 -13.05 14.44
C PRO A 132 -10.32 -12.76 15.37
N PRO A 133 -10.57 -12.43 16.66
CA PRO A 133 -9.51 -12.33 17.65
C PRO A 133 -8.65 -13.60 17.71
N ASN A 134 -7.32 -13.43 17.80
CA ASN A 134 -6.30 -14.49 17.65
C ASN A 134 -6.21 -15.13 16.24
N GLY A 135 -6.97 -14.62 15.28
CA GLY A 135 -6.91 -15.05 13.88
C GLY A 135 -5.62 -14.60 13.20
N THR A 136 -5.31 -15.27 12.09
CA THR A 136 -4.19 -14.94 11.22
C THR A 136 -4.63 -14.87 9.77
N VAL A 137 -3.95 -14.02 9.00
CA VAL A 137 -4.23 -13.82 7.57
C VAL A 137 -2.91 -13.79 6.81
N THR A 138 -2.86 -14.49 5.67
CA THR A 138 -1.68 -14.46 4.80
C THR A 138 -1.86 -13.37 3.75
N VAL A 139 -0.94 -12.40 3.73
CA VAL A 139 -0.97 -11.26 2.82
C VAL A 139 -0.25 -11.54 1.51
N ARG A 140 -0.61 -10.79 0.47
CA ARG A 140 0.16 -10.73 -0.79
C ARG A 140 1.37 -9.84 -0.60
N LYS A 141 2.35 -9.94 -1.50
CA LYS A 141 3.48 -8.98 -1.53
C LYS A 141 2.99 -7.53 -1.60
N HIS A 142 1.87 -7.28 -2.28
CA HIS A 142 1.27 -5.95 -2.43
C HIS A 142 -0.25 -6.00 -2.40
N GLY A 143 -0.87 -5.00 -1.77
CA GLY A 143 -2.28 -4.65 -1.97
C GLY A 143 -3.29 -5.41 -1.12
N THR A 144 -2.85 -6.18 -0.12
CA THR A 144 -3.78 -6.68 0.90
C THR A 144 -4.22 -5.51 1.79
N ILE A 145 -5.53 -5.35 1.94
CA ILE A 145 -6.17 -4.25 2.65
C ILE A 145 -6.72 -4.78 3.97
N PHE A 146 -6.63 -3.96 5.01
CA PHE A 146 -7.22 -4.16 6.31
C PHE A 146 -7.98 -2.91 6.75
N ASP A 147 -9.22 -3.12 7.20
CA ASP A 147 -9.96 -2.12 7.96
C ASP A 147 -10.00 -2.57 9.42
N VAL A 148 -9.57 -1.68 10.31
CA VAL A 148 -9.43 -1.92 11.74
C VAL A 148 -10.18 -0.83 12.49
N ASP A 149 -11.28 -1.21 13.10
CA ASP A 149 -12.13 -0.30 13.88
C ASP A 149 -12.07 -0.63 15.36
N HIS A 150 -12.32 0.38 16.19
CA HIS A 150 -12.57 0.21 17.62
C HIS A 150 -14.06 0.45 17.88
N THR A 151 -14.70 -0.46 18.62
CA THR A 151 -16.08 -0.31 19.07
C THR A 151 -16.07 0.15 20.53
N ASN A 152 -16.43 1.41 20.74
CA ASN A 152 -16.80 1.86 22.07
C ASN A 152 -18.23 1.39 22.33
N ARG A 153 -18.44 0.45 23.26
CA ARG A 153 -19.78 0.26 23.83
C ARG A 153 -20.17 1.56 24.54
N SER A 154 -21.08 2.31 23.93
CA SER A 154 -21.77 3.46 24.53
C SER A 154 -22.69 3.05 25.66
#